data_AF-A0A099KPF3-F1
#
_entry.id   AF-A0A099KPF3-F1
#
_cell.length_a   1.000
_cell.length_b   1.000
_cell.length_c   1.000
_cell.angle_alpha   90.00
_cell.angle_beta   90.00
_cell.angle_gamma   90.00
#
_symmetry.space_group_name_H-M   'P 1'
#
loop_
_entity.id
_entity.type
_entity.pdbx_description
1 polymer ?
#
loop_
_entity_poly.entity_id
_entity_poly.type
_entity_poly.pdbx_seq_one_letter_code
_entity_poly.pdbx_strand_id
1 'polypeptide(L)'
;MIFRSCLTTFLVVFISSCSSFSQSPPPKKEFFNVALNYDLFDVVPQQKNISDDIFYLTAEQKIEVFTQVNKRIALGEPKHEALSKVLQSRLGSFTYYGETYKAEEAARLNKGNCMSLAVLTGAFAELIGLEYSFRELTTLPTFDKQNNLILSSSHVQSILYDDRFLPEDDVIYFAKPSIVIDYFPDNNDLKGRKVSKSAFISMYYKNLAADALIENKLDEAFNLAEKSYQYDRSNIAVLNLLGVIHRRAGDNRTAENIYKVGMKVDSSHLILMSNYIVLLNSEQRFAEADQIEKKIDFLDDPNPYQWLEQAYAAKNNRKAALYFQKALKKAPYLHQAYMGLYQIHLAEGEELQAKQMLNKALEWSYEVEERKMYKYKLYSLR
;
A
#
# COMPACT_ATOMS: atom_id res chain seq x y z
N MET A 1 -61.75 11.76 -46.51
CA MET A 1 -61.22 10.38 -46.46
C MET A 1 -59.71 10.49 -46.41
N ILE A 2 -59.14 10.34 -45.21
CA ILE A 2 -57.73 10.64 -44.92
C ILE A 2 -56.94 9.32 -44.96
N PHE A 3 -55.87 9.31 -45.76
CA PHE A 3 -54.87 8.26 -45.83
C PHE A 3 -54.22 8.00 -44.46
N ARG A 4 -54.11 6.73 -44.06
CA ARG A 4 -53.18 6.30 -43.00
C ARG A 4 -52.42 5.06 -43.46
N SER A 5 -51.21 5.30 -43.97
CA SER A 5 -50.11 4.34 -43.93
C SER A 5 -49.69 4.14 -42.47
N CYS A 6 -49.52 2.90 -42.04
CA CYS A 6 -48.70 2.57 -40.87
C CYS A 6 -47.86 1.32 -41.17
N LEU A 7 -46.66 1.61 -41.69
CA LEU A 7 -45.36 1.04 -41.35
C LEU A 7 -45.37 -0.25 -40.49
N THR A 8 -45.07 -1.37 -41.15
CA THR A 8 -44.67 -2.63 -40.53
C THR A 8 -43.25 -2.52 -39.98
N THR A 9 -43.11 -2.43 -38.65
CA THR A 9 -41.81 -2.51 -37.98
C THR A 9 -41.41 -3.98 -37.82
N PHE A 10 -40.42 -4.41 -38.59
CA PHE A 10 -39.81 -5.74 -38.48
C PHE A 10 -38.92 -5.76 -37.22
N LEU A 11 -39.41 -6.34 -36.13
CA LEU A 11 -38.64 -6.54 -34.90
C LEU A 11 -37.67 -7.71 -35.12
N VAL A 12 -36.42 -7.41 -35.45
CA VAL A 12 -35.33 -8.39 -35.51
C VAL A 12 -35.00 -8.82 -34.08
N VAL A 13 -35.45 -10.01 -33.71
CA VAL A 13 -35.04 -10.67 -32.47
C VAL A 13 -33.61 -11.16 -32.65
N PHE A 14 -32.64 -10.42 -32.10
CA PHE A 14 -31.30 -10.94 -31.87
C PHE A 14 -31.38 -11.99 -30.77
N ILE A 15 -31.39 -13.26 -31.17
CA ILE A 15 -31.19 -14.39 -30.28
C ILE A 15 -29.71 -14.37 -29.88
N SER A 16 -29.40 -13.67 -28.80
CA SER A 16 -28.10 -13.77 -28.15
C SER A 16 -27.97 -15.18 -27.58
N SER A 17 -27.08 -15.96 -28.18
CA SER A 17 -26.62 -17.23 -27.64
C SER A 17 -26.14 -17.01 -26.21
N CYS A 18 -26.83 -17.64 -25.26
CA CYS A 18 -26.33 -17.81 -23.91
C CYS A 18 -25.13 -18.77 -23.99
N SER A 19 -23.94 -18.25 -24.27
CA SER A 19 -22.72 -18.93 -23.86
C SER A 19 -22.74 -18.92 -22.33
N SER A 20 -22.99 -20.07 -21.72
CA SER A 20 -22.81 -20.28 -20.29
C SER A 20 -21.45 -19.71 -19.92
N PHE A 21 -21.46 -18.59 -19.20
CA PHE A 21 -20.27 -18.03 -18.61
C PHE A 21 -19.90 -18.99 -17.48
N SER A 22 -19.22 -20.08 -17.83
CA SER A 22 -18.47 -20.87 -16.87
C SER A 22 -17.51 -19.86 -16.26
N GLN A 23 -17.75 -19.47 -15.01
CA GLN A 23 -16.74 -18.79 -14.21
C GLN A 23 -15.56 -19.73 -14.20
N SER A 24 -14.60 -19.49 -15.10
CA SER A 24 -13.29 -20.11 -15.00
C SER A 24 -12.84 -19.84 -13.57
N PRO A 25 -12.50 -20.88 -12.78
CA PRO A 25 -11.98 -20.65 -11.44
C PRO A 25 -10.84 -19.64 -11.57
N PRO A 26 -10.76 -18.65 -10.65
CA PRO A 26 -9.69 -17.66 -10.70
C PRO A 26 -8.36 -18.41 -10.86
N PRO A 27 -7.46 -17.94 -11.75
CA PRO A 27 -6.22 -18.65 -12.03
C PRO A 27 -5.57 -19.02 -10.70
N LYS A 28 -5.32 -20.32 -10.50
CA LYS A 28 -4.64 -20.80 -9.30
C LYS A 28 -3.34 -20.01 -9.20
N LYS A 29 -3.17 -19.23 -8.12
CA LYS A 29 -1.90 -18.57 -7.83
C LYS A 29 -0.83 -19.67 -7.81
N GLU A 30 0.06 -19.69 -8.78
CA GLU A 30 1.21 -20.58 -8.76
C GLU A 30 2.09 -20.16 -7.58
N PHE A 31 2.25 -21.07 -6.62
CA PHE A 31 3.12 -20.82 -5.47
C PHE A 31 4.55 -21.09 -5.88
N PHE A 32 5.29 -20.02 -6.16
CA PHE A 32 6.73 -20.12 -6.32
C PHE A 32 7.40 -20.07 -4.95
N ASN A 33 7.85 -21.22 -4.47
CA ASN A 33 8.67 -21.26 -3.26
C ASN A 33 10.03 -20.62 -3.56
N VAL A 34 10.44 -19.72 -2.68
CA VAL A 34 11.76 -19.10 -2.74
C VAL A 34 12.69 -19.82 -1.78
N ALA A 35 13.84 -20.25 -2.27
CA ALA A 35 14.90 -20.79 -1.42
C ALA A 35 15.57 -19.61 -0.69
N LEU A 36 15.28 -19.46 0.60
CA LEU A 36 15.92 -18.49 1.48
C LEU A 36 17.14 -19.13 2.16
N ASN A 37 18.18 -18.33 2.35
CA ASN A 37 19.39 -18.73 3.05
C ASN A 37 19.23 -18.47 4.56
N TYR A 38 18.63 -19.43 5.27
CA TYR A 38 18.40 -19.34 6.71
C TYR A 38 19.70 -19.36 7.51
N ASP A 39 20.75 -20.03 7.03
CA ASP A 39 22.05 -20.15 7.72
C ASP A 39 22.81 -18.81 7.81
N LEU A 40 22.41 -17.82 7.02
CA LEU A 40 23.00 -16.47 7.02
C LEU A 40 22.53 -15.62 8.20
N PHE A 41 21.38 -15.93 8.78
CA PHE A 41 20.73 -15.10 9.79
C PHE A 41 20.57 -15.87 11.10
N ASP A 42 20.62 -15.14 12.22
CA ASP A 42 20.26 -15.69 13.52
C ASP A 42 18.74 -15.87 13.59
N VAL A 43 18.28 -17.05 13.13
CA VAL A 43 16.86 -17.39 13.09
C VAL A 43 16.37 -17.67 14.50
N VAL A 44 15.49 -16.82 15.00
CA VAL A 44 14.86 -17.00 16.31
C VAL A 44 13.73 -18.03 16.17
N PRO A 45 13.75 -19.15 16.91
CA PRO A 45 12.64 -20.09 16.91
C PRO A 45 11.34 -19.36 17.30
N GLN A 46 10.30 -19.46 16.46
CA GLN A 46 9.00 -18.89 16.77
C GLN A 46 8.37 -19.69 17.92
N GLN A 47 8.60 -19.26 19.16
CA GLN A 47 7.85 -19.74 20.29
C GLN A 47 6.45 -19.13 20.19
N LYS A 48 5.41 -19.97 20.16
CA LYS A 48 4.04 -19.51 19.91
C LYS A 48 3.38 -19.17 21.25
N ASN A 49 3.67 -18.01 21.82
CA ASN A 49 2.90 -17.52 22.97
C ASN A 49 1.65 -16.79 22.49
N ILE A 50 0.57 -16.86 23.24
CA ILE A 50 -0.68 -16.17 22.90
C ILE A 50 -0.51 -14.65 22.88
N SER A 51 0.45 -14.12 23.64
CA SER A 51 0.86 -12.70 23.66
C SER A 51 1.54 -12.22 22.38
N ASP A 52 1.90 -13.15 21.50
CA ASP A 52 2.60 -12.89 20.25
C ASP A 52 1.62 -12.75 19.07
N ASP A 53 0.32 -13.00 19.30
CA ASP A 53 -0.73 -12.64 18.36
C ASP A 53 -0.85 -11.11 18.32
N ILE A 54 -0.79 -10.54 17.11
CA ILE A 54 -0.87 -9.10 16.91
C ILE A 54 -2.21 -8.54 17.40
N PHE A 55 -3.28 -9.35 17.39
CA PHE A 55 -4.62 -8.96 17.87
C PHE A 55 -4.83 -9.22 19.37
N TYR A 56 -3.80 -9.64 20.11
CA TYR A 56 -3.90 -9.91 21.53
C TYR A 56 -4.29 -8.67 22.34
N LEU A 57 -5.17 -8.87 23.33
CA LEU A 57 -5.57 -7.89 24.34
C LEU A 57 -5.53 -8.55 25.73
N THR A 58 -5.18 -7.78 26.76
CA THR A 58 -5.24 -8.24 28.15
C THR A 58 -6.69 -8.44 28.62
N ALA A 59 -6.89 -9.18 29.71
CA ALA A 59 -8.22 -9.35 30.29
C ALA A 59 -8.87 -8.02 30.67
N GLU A 60 -8.09 -7.09 31.22
CA GLU A 60 -8.54 -5.75 31.59
C GLU A 60 -8.99 -4.94 30.36
N GLN A 61 -8.17 -4.92 29.31
CA GLN A 61 -8.52 -4.24 28.05
C GLN A 61 -9.78 -4.80 27.41
N LYS A 62 -9.95 -6.14 27.46
CA LYS A 62 -11.17 -6.79 26.97
C LYS A 62 -12.40 -6.34 27.76
N ILE A 63 -12.32 -6.32 29.09
CA ILE A 63 -13.44 -5.89 29.95
C ILE A 63 -13.79 -4.43 29.69
N GLU A 64 -12.79 -3.55 29.61
CA GLU A 64 -12.99 -2.11 29.37
C GLU A 64 -13.74 -1.86 28.07
N VAL A 65 -13.23 -2.40 26.96
CA VAL A 65 -13.79 -2.19 25.61
C VAL A 65 -15.17 -2.83 25.50
N PHE A 66 -15.33 -4.06 25.98
CA PHE A 66 -16.60 -4.76 25.97
C PHE A 66 -17.68 -3.99 26.75
N THR A 67 -17.32 -3.40 27.90
CA THR A 67 -18.23 -2.57 28.70
C THR A 67 -18.64 -1.30 27.96
N GLN A 68 -17.68 -0.58 27.36
CA GLN A 68 -17.95 0.66 26.62
C GLN A 68 -18.86 0.41 25.40
N VAL A 69 -18.58 -0.64 24.64
CA VAL A 69 -19.37 -1.01 23.46
C VAL A 69 -20.78 -1.49 23.88
N ASN A 70 -20.89 -2.36 24.88
CA ASN A 70 -22.21 -2.84 25.32
C ASN A 70 -23.09 -1.76 25.93
N LYS A 71 -22.51 -0.75 26.59
CA LYS A 71 -23.26 0.42 27.05
C LYS A 71 -23.97 1.12 25.89
N ARG A 72 -23.32 1.22 24.73
CA ARG A 72 -23.88 1.81 23.50
C ARG A 72 -24.91 0.90 22.84
N ILE A 73 -24.63 -0.40 22.77
CA ILE A 73 -25.58 -1.39 22.26
C ILE A 73 -26.87 -1.38 23.07
N ALA A 74 -26.78 -1.27 24.40
CA ALA A 74 -27.93 -1.15 25.29
C ALA A 74 -28.79 0.11 25.04
N LEU A 75 -28.22 1.14 24.40
CA LEU A 75 -28.95 2.33 23.94
C LEU A 75 -29.57 2.16 22.54
N GLY A 76 -29.49 0.96 21.96
CA GLY A 76 -30.07 0.62 20.66
C GLY A 76 -29.12 0.69 19.46
N GLU A 77 -27.87 1.13 19.66
CA GLU A 77 -26.87 1.25 18.59
C GLU A 77 -26.46 -0.14 18.04
N PRO A 78 -26.37 -0.33 16.71
CA PRO A 78 -25.74 -1.52 16.12
C PRO A 78 -24.28 -1.71 16.58
N LYS A 79 -23.76 -2.94 16.54
CA LYS A 79 -22.38 -3.22 17.01
C LYS A 79 -21.34 -2.40 16.26
N HIS A 80 -21.47 -2.29 14.93
CA HIS A 80 -20.53 -1.55 14.09
C HIS A 80 -20.52 -0.04 14.38
N GLU A 81 -21.68 0.56 14.63
CA GLU A 81 -21.79 1.96 15.06
C GLU A 81 -21.25 2.17 16.48
N ALA A 82 -21.63 1.30 17.41
CA ALA A 82 -21.18 1.36 18.80
C ALA A 82 -19.66 1.29 18.89
N LEU A 83 -19.04 0.33 18.18
CA LEU A 83 -17.59 0.21 18.11
C LEU A 83 -16.94 1.42 17.43
N SER A 84 -17.49 1.90 16.31
CA SER A 84 -16.98 3.10 15.64
C SER A 84 -16.93 4.29 16.58
N LYS A 85 -17.97 4.52 17.39
CA LYS A 85 -18.03 5.64 18.35
C LYS A 85 -17.06 5.45 19.52
N VAL A 86 -16.85 4.22 19.99
CA VAL A 86 -15.80 3.93 21.00
C VAL A 86 -14.42 4.24 20.45
N LEU A 87 -14.11 3.76 19.24
CA LEU A 87 -12.85 4.06 18.55
C LEU A 87 -12.67 5.57 18.38
N GLN A 88 -13.67 6.28 17.85
CA GLN A 88 -13.63 7.74 17.67
C GLN A 88 -13.36 8.50 18.97
N SER A 89 -13.96 8.08 20.09
CA SER A 89 -13.71 8.72 21.39
C SER A 89 -12.27 8.56 21.87
N ARG A 90 -11.62 7.45 21.51
CA ARG A 90 -10.22 7.17 21.84
C ARG A 90 -9.24 7.94 20.92
N LEU A 91 -9.64 8.22 19.68
CA LEU A 91 -8.80 8.96 18.72
C LEU A 91 -8.49 10.40 19.15
N GLY A 92 -9.39 11.05 19.89
CA GLY A 92 -9.19 12.44 20.31
C GLY A 92 -7.91 12.65 21.13
N SER A 93 -7.37 11.60 21.74
CA SER A 93 -6.10 11.61 22.50
C SER A 93 -5.06 10.62 21.98
N PHE A 94 -5.28 10.01 20.81
CA PHE A 94 -4.37 9.02 20.25
C PHE A 94 -3.16 9.71 19.61
N THR A 95 -1.96 9.34 20.03
CA THR A 95 -0.73 9.91 19.45
C THR A 95 -0.39 9.17 18.16
N TYR A 96 -0.70 9.81 17.03
CA TYR A 96 -0.44 9.27 15.71
C TYR A 96 0.94 9.65 15.19
N TYR A 97 1.94 9.06 15.82
CA TYR A 97 3.33 9.07 15.37
C TYR A 97 4.05 8.00 16.19
N GLY A 98 4.83 7.14 15.54
CA GLY A 98 5.60 6.10 16.22
C GLY A 98 5.56 4.75 15.52
N GLU A 99 6.07 3.76 16.25
CA GLU A 99 6.30 2.40 15.77
C GLU A 99 5.00 1.64 15.49
N THR A 100 5.14 0.52 14.80
CA THR A 100 4.05 -0.42 14.58
C THR A 100 3.85 -1.29 15.83
N TYR A 101 2.77 -1.05 16.57
CA TYR A 101 2.44 -1.78 17.79
C TYR A 101 1.39 -2.88 17.53
N LYS A 102 1.40 -3.91 18.38
CA LYS A 102 0.27 -4.86 18.50
C LYS A 102 -0.90 -4.23 19.24
N ALA A 103 -2.08 -4.86 19.19
CA ALA A 103 -3.32 -4.31 19.76
C ALA A 103 -3.18 -3.94 21.24
N GLU A 104 -2.61 -4.81 22.07
CA GLU A 104 -2.39 -4.54 23.49
C GLU A 104 -1.57 -3.27 23.71
N GLU A 105 -0.45 -3.13 23.04
CA GLU A 105 0.46 -1.99 23.21
C GLU A 105 -0.17 -0.69 22.69
N ALA A 106 -0.83 -0.73 21.53
CA ALA A 106 -1.54 0.40 20.96
C ALA A 106 -2.68 0.87 21.89
N ALA A 107 -3.41 -0.08 22.50
CA ALA A 107 -4.46 0.21 23.48
C ALA A 107 -3.90 0.81 24.77
N ARG A 108 -2.80 0.27 25.30
CA ARG A 108 -2.19 0.71 26.56
C ARG A 108 -1.50 2.06 26.43
N LEU A 109 -0.75 2.27 25.35
CA LEU A 109 0.03 3.48 25.12
C LEU A 109 -0.79 4.60 24.44
N ASN A 110 -1.95 4.26 23.89
CA ASN A 110 -2.79 5.16 23.10
C ASN A 110 -1.99 5.89 22.00
N LYS A 111 -1.10 5.15 21.32
CA LYS A 111 -0.23 5.66 20.25
C LYS A 111 0.09 4.57 19.23
N GLY A 112 0.54 4.99 18.05
CA GLY A 112 0.98 4.10 16.97
C GLY A 112 0.72 4.70 15.60
N ASN A 113 1.06 3.95 14.57
CA ASN A 113 0.75 4.28 13.17
C ASN A 113 -0.58 3.65 12.68
N CYS A 114 -0.89 3.81 11.40
CA CYS A 114 -2.10 3.25 10.78
C CYS A 114 -2.26 1.75 10.98
N MET A 115 -1.15 1.01 10.89
CA MET A 115 -1.12 -0.44 11.05
C MET A 115 -1.50 -0.84 12.48
N SER A 116 -0.95 -0.15 13.48
CA SER A 116 -1.27 -0.36 14.91
C SER A 116 -2.77 -0.19 15.18
N LEU A 117 -3.37 0.80 14.52
CA LEU A 117 -4.75 1.17 14.72
C LEU A 117 -5.73 0.24 13.98
N ALA A 118 -5.32 -0.27 12.81
CA ALA A 118 -6.03 -1.35 12.12
C ALA A 118 -6.00 -2.66 12.93
N VAL A 119 -4.85 -3.02 13.50
CA VAL A 119 -4.71 -4.16 14.42
C VAL A 119 -5.62 -3.99 15.65
N LEU A 120 -5.61 -2.81 16.28
CA LEU A 120 -6.46 -2.48 17.42
C LEU A 120 -7.96 -2.60 17.08
N THR A 121 -8.36 -2.08 15.93
CA THR A 121 -9.75 -2.15 15.44
C THR A 121 -10.19 -3.59 15.22
N GLY A 122 -9.35 -4.40 14.57
CA GLY A 122 -9.61 -5.82 14.37
C GLY A 122 -9.75 -6.57 15.69
N ALA A 123 -8.88 -6.30 16.66
CA ALA A 123 -8.94 -6.93 17.98
C ALA A 123 -10.24 -6.59 18.73
N PHE A 124 -10.70 -5.34 18.65
CA PHE A 124 -11.97 -4.92 19.24
C PHE A 124 -13.17 -5.52 18.53
N ALA A 125 -13.14 -5.60 17.19
CA ALA A 125 -14.19 -6.23 16.39
C ALA A 125 -14.31 -7.73 16.71
N GLU A 126 -13.19 -8.44 16.82
CA GLU A 126 -13.16 -9.87 17.20
C GLU A 126 -13.74 -10.10 18.60
N LEU A 127 -13.41 -9.23 19.56
CA LEU A 127 -13.92 -9.33 20.92
C LEU A 127 -15.45 -9.29 21.02
N ILE A 128 -16.11 -8.53 20.15
CA ILE A 128 -17.59 -8.37 20.16
C ILE A 128 -18.29 -9.24 19.11
N GLY A 129 -17.54 -10.09 18.39
CA GLY A 129 -18.04 -10.92 17.31
C GLY A 129 -18.62 -10.10 16.15
N LEU A 130 -17.93 -9.03 15.74
CA LEU A 130 -18.32 -8.18 14.63
C LEU A 130 -17.49 -8.54 13.38
N GLU A 131 -18.17 -8.70 12.25
CA GLU A 131 -17.51 -8.92 10.96
C GLU A 131 -16.76 -7.66 10.51
N TYR A 132 -15.52 -7.83 10.07
CA TYR A 132 -14.69 -6.74 9.60
C TYR A 132 -13.79 -7.17 8.44
N SER A 133 -13.21 -6.20 7.74
CA SER A 133 -12.15 -6.44 6.76
C SER A 133 -11.19 -5.27 6.70
N PHE A 134 -10.04 -5.48 6.06
CA PHE A 134 -9.08 -4.42 5.80
C PHE A 134 -9.10 -4.03 4.33
N ARG A 135 -8.70 -2.80 4.04
CA ARG A 135 -8.46 -2.31 2.68
C ARG A 135 -7.15 -1.57 2.62
N GLU A 136 -6.31 -1.99 1.69
CA GLU A 136 -5.06 -1.30 1.38
C GLU A 136 -5.37 0.00 0.62
N LEU A 137 -4.62 1.05 0.93
CA LEU A 137 -4.63 2.33 0.26
C LEU A 137 -3.24 2.66 -0.25
N THR A 138 -3.22 3.29 -1.41
CA THR A 138 -1.99 3.82 -1.96
C THR A 138 -1.92 5.31 -1.65
N THR A 139 -0.87 5.73 -0.94
CA THR A 139 -0.68 7.11 -0.48
C THR A 139 0.58 7.73 -1.07
N LEU A 140 0.71 9.05 -0.96
CA LEU A 140 1.97 9.72 -1.28
C LEU A 140 3.12 9.09 -0.46
N PRO A 141 4.25 8.75 -1.10
CA PRO A 141 5.38 8.19 -0.41
C PRO A 141 6.07 9.29 0.39
N THR A 142 6.36 9.02 1.66
CA THR A 142 7.23 9.87 2.46
C THR A 142 8.68 9.52 2.15
N PHE A 143 9.37 10.41 1.46
CA PHE A 143 10.78 10.25 1.13
C PHE A 143 11.66 10.51 2.35
N ASP A 144 11.82 9.50 3.20
CA ASP A 144 12.86 9.54 4.22
C ASP A 144 14.09 8.76 3.75
N LYS A 145 15.17 9.48 3.46
CA LYS A 145 16.43 8.90 3.00
C LYS A 145 17.30 8.56 4.20
N GLN A 146 16.88 7.56 4.98
CA GLN A 146 17.72 6.96 6.01
C GLN A 146 18.45 5.76 5.42
N ASN A 147 19.77 5.68 5.63
CA ASN A 147 20.61 4.54 5.23
C ASN A 147 20.47 4.12 3.75
N ASN A 148 20.32 5.06 2.82
CA ASN A 148 20.15 4.82 1.37
C ASN A 148 18.92 3.93 1.01
N LEU A 149 17.86 3.95 1.82
CA LEU A 149 16.56 3.40 1.45
C LEU A 149 15.60 4.51 1.05
N ILE A 150 14.67 4.18 0.15
CA ILE A 150 13.44 4.94 -0.04
C ILE A 150 12.30 4.02 0.40
N LEU A 151 11.41 4.55 1.24
CA LEU A 151 10.29 3.79 1.78
C LEU A 151 9.01 4.36 1.20
N SER A 152 8.24 3.49 0.54
CA SER A 152 6.85 3.77 0.22
C SER A 152 5.98 3.17 1.33
N SER A 153 5.35 4.04 2.10
CA SER A 153 4.34 3.63 3.07
C SER A 153 3.03 3.34 2.35
N SER A 154 2.39 2.22 2.68
CA SER A 154 1.02 1.90 2.28
C SER A 154 0.12 2.11 3.49
N HIS A 155 -1.01 2.80 3.31
CA HIS A 155 -2.00 3.00 4.37
C HIS A 155 -3.01 1.84 4.37
N VAL A 156 -3.63 1.57 5.52
CA VAL A 156 -4.67 0.54 5.65
C VAL A 156 -5.87 1.08 6.40
N GLN A 157 -7.05 0.86 5.84
CA GLN A 157 -8.33 1.13 6.48
C GLN A 157 -8.93 -0.14 7.07
N SER A 158 -9.69 0.03 8.15
CA SER A 158 -10.58 -1.02 8.66
C SER A 158 -12.01 -0.75 8.20
N ILE A 159 -12.75 -1.80 7.88
CA ILE A 159 -14.15 -1.74 7.46
C ILE A 159 -14.95 -2.58 8.44
N LEU A 160 -15.84 -1.94 9.19
CA LEU A 160 -16.77 -2.58 10.12
C LEU A 160 -18.12 -2.78 9.42
N TYR A 161 -18.58 -4.02 9.26
CA TYR A 161 -19.80 -4.31 8.53
C TYR A 161 -21.04 -4.19 9.41
N ASP A 162 -22.15 -3.79 8.80
CA ASP A 162 -23.44 -3.77 9.49
C ASP A 162 -23.86 -5.19 9.92
N ASP A 163 -23.94 -5.39 11.23
CA ASP A 163 -24.31 -6.65 11.88
C ASP A 163 -25.81 -6.95 11.83
N ARG A 164 -26.64 -5.96 11.46
CA ARG A 164 -28.10 -6.10 11.33
C ARG A 164 -28.55 -6.22 9.88
N PHE A 165 -27.66 -6.02 8.92
CA PHE A 165 -27.98 -6.10 7.51
C PHE A 165 -28.34 -7.53 7.09
N LEU A 166 -29.57 -7.70 6.60
CA LEU A 166 -30.07 -8.93 6.00
C LEU A 166 -30.35 -8.63 4.51
N PRO A 167 -29.63 -9.26 3.56
CA PRO A 167 -29.89 -9.05 2.14
C PRO A 167 -31.26 -9.66 1.76
N GLU A 168 -32.02 -8.95 0.95
CA GLU A 168 -33.24 -9.46 0.33
C GLU A 168 -32.90 -10.35 -0.88
N ASP A 169 -33.62 -11.48 -1.04
CA ASP A 169 -33.31 -12.50 -2.06
C ASP A 169 -33.36 -11.98 -3.50
N ASP A 170 -34.22 -10.99 -3.79
CA ASP A 170 -34.41 -10.41 -5.13
C ASP A 170 -33.64 -9.10 -5.36
N VAL A 171 -32.77 -8.69 -4.42
CA VAL A 171 -32.01 -7.44 -4.52
C VAL A 171 -30.52 -7.72 -4.67
N ILE A 172 -29.92 -7.14 -5.72
CA ILE A 172 -28.47 -7.19 -5.92
C ILE A 172 -27.81 -6.07 -5.11
N TYR A 173 -27.03 -6.45 -4.11
CA TYR A 173 -26.21 -5.52 -3.33
C TYR A 173 -24.77 -5.52 -3.83
N PHE A 174 -24.29 -4.36 -4.30
CA PHE A 174 -22.88 -4.21 -4.73
C PHE A 174 -21.90 -4.12 -3.56
N ALA A 175 -22.38 -3.78 -2.36
CA ALA A 175 -21.60 -3.79 -1.13
C ALA A 175 -22.50 -3.97 0.09
N LYS A 176 -22.01 -4.68 1.11
CA LYS A 176 -22.62 -4.72 2.44
C LYS A 176 -22.48 -3.33 3.10
N PRO A 177 -23.55 -2.78 3.71
CA PRO A 177 -23.44 -1.56 4.51
C PRO A 177 -22.32 -1.68 5.54
N SER A 178 -21.54 -0.62 5.69
CA SER A 178 -20.35 -0.64 6.54
C SER A 178 -19.91 0.75 6.94
N ILE A 179 -19.17 0.83 8.04
CA ILE A 179 -18.42 2.01 8.44
C ILE A 179 -16.96 1.78 8.11
N VAL A 180 -16.39 2.70 7.33
CA VAL A 180 -14.95 2.75 7.10
C VAL A 180 -14.34 3.52 8.24
N ILE A 181 -13.46 2.85 8.96
CA ILE A 181 -12.60 3.46 9.94
C ILE A 181 -11.31 3.83 9.20
N ASP A 182 -11.29 5.06 8.74
CA ASP A 182 -10.09 5.73 8.22
C ASP A 182 -9.72 6.86 9.16
N TYR A 183 -8.49 6.79 9.62
CA TYR A 183 -7.98 7.69 10.65
C TYR A 183 -7.24 8.88 10.03
N PHE A 184 -6.79 8.76 8.78
CA PHE A 184 -6.07 9.77 8.01
C PHE A 184 -6.59 9.80 6.58
N PRO A 185 -7.83 10.25 6.38
CA PRO A 185 -8.34 10.41 5.03
C PRO A 185 -7.54 11.51 4.33
N ASP A 186 -6.72 11.14 3.35
CA ASP A 186 -6.14 12.09 2.39
C ASP A 186 -7.02 12.11 1.13
N ASN A 187 -7.27 13.30 0.59
CA ASN A 187 -8.01 13.44 -0.66
C ASN A 187 -7.30 12.78 -1.85
N ASN A 188 -5.99 12.54 -1.73
CA ASN A 188 -5.16 11.89 -2.74
C ASN A 188 -5.04 10.37 -2.55
N ASP A 189 -5.72 9.80 -1.55
CA ASP A 189 -5.69 8.36 -1.29
C ASP A 189 -6.41 7.60 -2.40
N LEU A 190 -5.67 6.69 -3.04
CA LEU A 190 -6.24 5.80 -4.03
C LEU A 190 -6.77 4.55 -3.32
N LYS A 191 -8.09 4.36 -3.40
CA LYS A 191 -8.78 3.20 -2.83
C LYS A 191 -8.28 1.92 -3.47
N GLY A 192 -7.58 1.09 -2.69
CA GLY A 192 -7.14 -0.22 -3.11
C GLY A 192 -8.16 -1.32 -2.84
N ARG A 193 -7.69 -2.55 -2.93
CA ARG A 193 -8.48 -3.78 -2.77
C ARG A 193 -8.70 -4.12 -1.29
N LYS A 194 -9.79 -4.85 -1.02
CA LYS A 194 -9.94 -5.54 0.27
C LYS A 194 -8.82 -6.56 0.42
N VAL A 195 -8.26 -6.67 1.62
CA VAL A 195 -7.21 -7.64 1.95
C VAL A 195 -7.73 -8.63 2.99
N SER A 196 -7.31 -9.89 2.87
CA SER A 196 -7.65 -10.93 3.85
C SER A 196 -6.91 -10.69 5.16
N LYS A 197 -7.37 -11.28 6.26
CA LYS A 197 -6.67 -11.21 7.56
C LYS A 197 -5.23 -11.70 7.44
N SER A 198 -4.97 -12.78 6.69
CA SER A 198 -3.62 -13.29 6.44
C SER A 198 -2.76 -12.28 5.69
N ALA A 199 -3.28 -11.69 4.61
CA ALA A 199 -2.55 -10.67 3.85
C ALA A 199 -2.27 -9.41 4.69
N PHE A 200 -3.21 -9.02 5.55
CA PHE A 200 -2.98 -7.93 6.50
C PHE A 200 -1.87 -8.24 7.51
N ILE A 201 -1.86 -9.44 8.09
CA ILE A 201 -0.77 -9.86 9.00
C ILE A 201 0.57 -9.88 8.25
N SER A 202 0.59 -10.30 6.98
CA SER A 202 1.77 -10.18 6.13
C SER A 202 2.23 -8.72 6.01
N MET A 203 1.32 -7.78 5.73
CA MET A 203 1.64 -6.35 5.65
C MET A 203 2.17 -5.80 6.99
N TYR A 204 1.60 -6.21 8.12
CA TYR A 204 2.06 -5.85 9.45
C TYR A 204 3.53 -6.22 9.67
N TYR A 205 3.89 -7.49 9.43
CA TYR A 205 5.27 -7.95 9.61
C TYR A 205 6.23 -7.38 8.56
N LYS A 206 5.75 -7.11 7.34
CA LYS A 206 6.53 -6.39 6.32
C LYS A 206 6.93 -5.00 6.81
N ASN A 207 6.01 -4.30 7.49
CA ASN A 207 6.28 -2.97 8.03
C ASN A 207 7.37 -3.02 9.11
N LEU A 208 7.22 -3.92 10.08
CA LEU A 208 8.24 -4.16 11.11
C LEU A 208 9.61 -4.56 10.52
N ALA A 209 9.60 -5.42 9.48
CA ALA A 209 10.82 -5.83 8.81
C ALA A 209 11.50 -4.65 8.09
N ALA A 210 10.72 -3.74 7.51
CA ALA A 210 11.25 -2.52 6.92
C ALA A 210 11.87 -1.61 8.00
N ASP A 211 11.22 -1.44 9.15
CA ASP A 211 11.73 -0.69 10.29
C ASP A 211 13.09 -1.26 10.78
N ALA A 212 13.16 -2.57 11.01
CA ALA A 212 14.41 -3.26 11.40
C ALA A 212 15.52 -3.11 10.34
N LEU A 213 15.15 -3.13 9.05
CA LEU A 213 16.10 -2.96 7.95
C LEU A 213 16.67 -1.54 7.89
N ILE A 214 15.87 -0.51 8.20
CA ILE A 214 16.32 0.88 8.32
C ILE A 214 17.35 0.98 9.44
N GLU A 215 17.08 0.34 10.57
CA GLU A 215 17.98 0.29 11.73
C GLU A 215 19.21 -0.63 11.53
N ASN A 216 19.36 -1.21 10.33
CA ASN A 216 20.43 -2.14 9.98
C ASN A 216 20.49 -3.40 10.86
N LYS A 217 19.37 -3.80 11.45
CA LYS A 217 19.21 -5.04 12.21
C LYS A 217 18.81 -6.17 11.26
N LEU A 218 19.78 -6.70 10.52
CA LEU A 218 19.52 -7.62 9.41
C LEU A 218 18.85 -8.94 9.84
N ASP A 219 19.24 -9.52 10.98
CA ASP A 219 18.62 -10.75 11.50
C ASP A 219 17.15 -10.54 11.88
N GLU A 220 16.86 -9.43 12.57
CA GLU A 220 15.49 -9.07 12.93
C GLU A 220 14.65 -8.80 11.66
N ALA A 221 15.19 -8.03 10.71
CA ALA A 221 14.54 -7.75 9.44
C ALA A 221 14.22 -9.04 8.67
N PHE A 222 15.16 -9.99 8.62
CA PHE A 222 14.94 -11.29 7.99
C PHE A 222 13.84 -12.09 8.68
N ASN A 223 13.92 -12.25 10.01
CA ASN A 223 12.92 -13.01 10.77
C ASN A 223 11.50 -12.44 10.60
N LEU A 224 11.36 -11.12 10.58
CA LEU A 224 10.08 -10.45 10.35
C LEU A 224 9.60 -10.58 8.89
N ALA A 225 10.49 -10.43 7.90
CA ALA A 225 10.16 -10.57 6.49
C ALA A 225 9.81 -12.02 6.12
N GLU A 226 10.48 -13.01 6.72
CA GLU A 226 10.16 -14.42 6.60
C GLU A 226 8.77 -14.70 7.17
N LYS A 227 8.47 -14.20 8.37
CA LYS A 227 7.14 -14.33 8.97
C LYS A 227 6.08 -13.70 8.08
N SER A 228 6.34 -12.51 7.53
CA SER A 228 5.48 -11.86 6.54
C SER A 228 5.23 -12.74 5.30
N TYR A 229 6.27 -13.39 4.79
CA TYR A 229 6.19 -14.29 3.64
C TYR A 229 5.36 -15.54 3.92
N GLN A 230 5.41 -16.10 5.14
CA GLN A 230 4.57 -17.24 5.50
C GLN A 230 3.08 -16.91 5.50
N TYR A 231 2.70 -15.67 5.83
CA TYR A 231 1.30 -15.23 5.79
C TYR A 231 0.78 -14.89 4.38
N ASP A 232 1.65 -14.42 3.47
CA ASP A 232 1.30 -14.23 2.06
C ASP A 232 2.52 -14.42 1.14
N ARG A 233 2.70 -15.66 0.67
CA ARG A 233 3.80 -16.04 -0.23
C ARG A 233 3.71 -15.40 -1.62
N SER A 234 2.56 -14.83 -1.97
CA SER A 234 2.35 -14.16 -3.26
C SER A 234 2.60 -12.65 -3.19
N ASN A 235 2.94 -12.12 -2.01
CA ASN A 235 3.17 -10.69 -1.82
C ASN A 235 4.55 -10.29 -2.38
N ILE A 236 4.55 -9.69 -3.56
CA ILE A 236 5.79 -9.25 -4.24
C ILE A 236 6.57 -8.23 -3.42
N ALA A 237 5.90 -7.35 -2.66
CA ALA A 237 6.58 -6.39 -1.82
C ALA A 237 7.42 -7.07 -0.73
N VAL A 238 6.96 -8.23 -0.23
CA VAL A 238 7.70 -9.06 0.73
C VAL A 238 8.87 -9.77 0.06
N LEU A 239 8.68 -10.31 -1.14
CA LEU A 239 9.79 -10.88 -1.93
C LEU A 239 10.86 -9.83 -2.22
N ASN A 240 10.45 -8.63 -2.65
CA ASN A 240 11.36 -7.51 -2.85
C ASN A 240 12.15 -7.17 -1.57
N LEU A 241 11.47 -7.09 -0.42
CA LEU A 241 12.09 -6.82 0.88
C LEU A 241 13.11 -7.90 1.25
N LEU A 242 12.77 -9.19 1.13
CA LEU A 242 13.69 -10.30 1.33
C LEU A 242 14.92 -10.19 0.43
N GLY A 243 14.73 -9.87 -0.86
CA GLY A 243 15.85 -9.67 -1.79
C GLY A 243 16.77 -8.53 -1.35
N VAL A 244 16.22 -7.42 -0.87
CA VAL A 244 17.01 -6.30 -0.34
C VAL A 244 17.77 -6.69 0.93
N ILE A 245 17.13 -7.44 1.84
CA ILE A 245 17.75 -7.94 3.08
C ILE A 245 18.95 -8.85 2.75
N HIS A 246 18.77 -9.85 1.90
CA HIS A 246 19.85 -10.75 1.47
C HIS A 246 21.00 -9.99 0.80
N ARG A 247 20.69 -9.05 -0.11
CA ARG A 247 21.72 -8.22 -0.77
C ARG A 247 22.51 -7.39 0.24
N ARG A 248 21.84 -6.82 1.25
CA ARG A 248 22.51 -6.05 2.32
C ARG A 248 23.36 -6.91 3.24
N ALA A 249 22.98 -8.17 3.43
CA ALA A 249 23.79 -9.18 4.13
C ALA A 249 24.93 -9.75 3.26
N GLY A 250 25.09 -9.31 2.01
CA GLY A 250 26.12 -9.79 1.08
C GLY A 250 25.78 -11.07 0.31
N ASP A 251 24.56 -11.60 0.48
CA ASP A 251 24.08 -12.81 -0.20
C ASP A 251 23.41 -12.47 -1.53
N ASN A 252 24.22 -12.02 -2.48
CA ASN A 252 23.79 -11.63 -3.81
C ASN A 252 23.12 -12.78 -4.57
N ARG A 253 23.60 -14.02 -4.38
CA ARG A 253 23.07 -15.20 -5.07
C ARG A 253 21.62 -15.47 -4.67
N THR A 254 21.31 -15.44 -3.37
CA THR A 254 19.94 -15.63 -2.90
C THR A 254 19.08 -14.43 -3.26
N ALA A 255 19.60 -13.20 -3.15
CA ALA A 255 18.90 -11.99 -3.59
C ALA A 255 18.49 -12.05 -5.07
N GLU A 256 19.39 -12.44 -5.97
CA GLU A 256 19.10 -12.61 -7.41
C GLU A 256 18.01 -13.67 -7.64
N ASN A 257 18.07 -14.82 -6.94
CA ASN A 257 17.05 -15.84 -7.05
C ASN A 257 15.68 -15.32 -6.59
N ILE A 258 15.62 -14.58 -5.48
CA ILE A 258 14.40 -13.95 -4.97
C ILE A 258 13.83 -12.99 -6.03
N TYR A 259 14.65 -12.11 -6.61
CA TYR A 259 14.19 -11.18 -7.65
C TYR A 259 13.69 -11.90 -8.90
N LYS A 260 14.39 -12.94 -9.35
CA LYS A 260 13.96 -13.77 -10.49
C LYS A 260 12.63 -14.46 -10.23
N VAL A 261 12.41 -14.98 -9.02
CA VAL A 261 11.10 -15.55 -8.64
C VAL A 261 10.03 -14.47 -8.58
N GLY A 262 10.31 -13.32 -7.97
CA GLY A 262 9.37 -12.20 -7.91
C GLY A 262 8.90 -11.75 -9.28
N MET A 263 9.80 -11.66 -10.27
CA MET A 263 9.45 -11.36 -11.67
C MET A 263 8.61 -12.45 -12.37
N LYS A 264 8.59 -13.70 -11.86
CA LYS A 264 7.68 -14.74 -12.36
C LYS A 264 6.29 -14.61 -11.74
N VAL A 265 6.20 -14.19 -10.48
CA VAL A 265 4.93 -13.96 -9.78
C VAL A 265 4.25 -12.70 -10.34
N ASP A 266 5.02 -11.63 -10.57
CA ASP A 266 4.57 -10.39 -11.21
C ASP A 266 5.69 -9.82 -12.08
N SER A 267 5.54 -10.00 -13.40
CA SER A 267 6.50 -9.51 -14.39
C SER A 267 6.43 -8.00 -14.63
N SER A 268 5.60 -7.27 -13.88
CA SER A 268 5.40 -5.83 -14.02
C SER A 268 5.68 -5.03 -12.76
N HIS A 269 6.16 -5.67 -11.69
CA HIS A 269 6.41 -4.99 -10.41
C HIS A 269 7.65 -4.08 -10.46
N LEU A 270 7.42 -2.78 -10.61
CA LEU A 270 8.45 -1.76 -10.84
C LEU A 270 9.57 -1.76 -9.78
N ILE A 271 9.21 -1.68 -8.50
CA ILE A 271 10.20 -1.56 -7.40
C ILE A 271 11.14 -2.76 -7.32
N LEU A 272 10.62 -3.97 -7.59
CA LEU A 272 11.40 -5.19 -7.57
C LEU A 272 12.43 -5.21 -8.71
N MET A 273 12.02 -4.81 -9.92
CA MET A 273 12.93 -4.69 -11.06
C MET A 273 14.04 -3.67 -10.80
N SER A 274 13.69 -2.52 -10.21
CA SER A 274 14.67 -1.51 -9.84
C SER A 274 15.70 -2.01 -8.82
N ASN A 275 15.26 -2.74 -7.78
CA ASN A 275 16.19 -3.34 -6.82
C ASN A 275 17.05 -4.44 -7.45
N TYR A 276 16.53 -5.17 -8.44
CA TYR A 276 17.33 -6.12 -9.20
C TYR A 276 18.40 -5.43 -10.06
N ILE A 277 18.08 -4.30 -10.70
CA ILE A 277 19.06 -3.46 -11.41
C ILE A 277 20.17 -2.98 -10.46
N VAL A 278 19.82 -2.57 -9.24
CA VAL A 278 20.81 -2.19 -8.22
C VAL A 278 21.78 -3.34 -7.92
N LEU A 279 21.27 -4.57 -7.79
CA LEU A 279 22.11 -5.76 -7.61
C LEU A 279 23.03 -5.97 -8.84
N LEU A 280 22.47 -6.01 -10.05
CA LEU A 280 23.23 -6.25 -11.29
C LEU A 280 24.34 -5.21 -11.49
N ASN A 281 24.05 -3.94 -11.22
CA ASN A 281 25.04 -2.85 -11.31
C ASN A 281 26.14 -3.01 -10.26
N SER A 282 25.84 -3.46 -9.05
CA SER A 282 26.85 -3.72 -8.02
C SER A 282 27.82 -4.84 -8.39
N GLU A 283 27.37 -5.77 -9.25
CA GLU A 283 28.19 -6.86 -9.81
C GLU A 283 28.79 -6.51 -11.19
N GLN A 284 28.66 -5.26 -11.64
CA GLN A 284 29.12 -4.80 -12.97
C GLN A 284 28.48 -5.54 -14.16
N ARG A 285 27.31 -6.17 -13.96
CA ARG A 285 26.53 -6.87 -14.99
C ARG A 285 25.64 -5.90 -15.77
N PHE A 286 26.24 -4.86 -16.33
CA PHE A 286 25.55 -3.72 -16.95
C PHE A 286 24.65 -4.11 -18.13
N ALA A 287 25.04 -5.12 -18.92
CA ALA A 287 24.23 -5.58 -20.05
C ALA A 287 22.90 -6.21 -19.60
N GLU A 288 22.91 -6.96 -18.49
CA GLU A 288 21.68 -7.52 -17.91
C GLU A 288 20.85 -6.42 -17.24
N ALA A 289 21.50 -5.47 -16.55
CA ALA A 289 20.82 -4.33 -15.97
C ALA A 289 20.04 -3.53 -17.03
N ASP A 290 20.67 -3.24 -18.18
CA ASP A 290 20.04 -2.56 -19.31
C ASP A 290 18.84 -3.33 -19.88
N GLN A 291 18.88 -4.66 -19.90
CA GLN A 291 17.72 -5.48 -20.32
C GLN A 291 16.53 -5.33 -19.38
N ILE A 292 16.77 -5.29 -18.05
CA ILE A 292 15.70 -5.07 -17.07
C ILE A 292 15.19 -3.63 -17.15
N GLU A 293 16.10 -2.66 -17.35
CA GLU A 293 15.74 -1.26 -17.48
C GLU A 293 14.85 -1.00 -18.70
N LYS A 294 15.15 -1.63 -19.84
CA LYS A 294 14.28 -1.60 -21.02
C LYS A 294 12.89 -2.14 -20.73
N LYS A 295 12.75 -3.17 -19.89
CA LYS A 295 11.41 -3.64 -19.46
C LYS A 295 10.67 -2.55 -18.70
N ILE A 296 11.34 -1.88 -17.74
CA ILE A 296 10.78 -0.76 -16.97
C ILE A 296 10.33 0.39 -17.88
N ASP A 297 11.08 0.70 -18.94
CA ASP A 297 10.73 1.75 -19.89
C ASP A 297 9.36 1.50 -20.55
N PHE A 298 9.00 0.23 -20.80
CA PHE A 298 7.69 -0.17 -21.36
C PHE A 298 6.61 -0.46 -20.31
N LEU A 299 6.93 -0.50 -19.01
CA LEU A 299 5.93 -0.70 -17.96
C LEU A 299 4.98 0.50 -17.87
N ASP A 300 3.70 0.21 -17.61
CA ASP A 300 2.65 1.18 -17.35
C ASP A 300 2.01 0.90 -15.98
N ASP A 301 2.82 1.00 -14.92
CA ASP A 301 2.32 0.83 -13.55
C ASP A 301 1.24 1.90 -13.27
N PRO A 302 0.03 1.49 -12.82
CA PRO A 302 -1.07 2.42 -12.58
C PRO A 302 -0.86 3.29 -11.34
N ASN A 303 0.07 2.92 -10.45
CA ASN A 303 0.38 3.64 -9.24
C ASN A 303 1.36 4.81 -9.53
N PRO A 304 0.88 6.07 -9.52
CA PRO A 304 1.74 7.22 -9.78
C PRO A 304 2.87 7.35 -8.76
N TYR A 305 2.68 6.87 -7.54
CA TYR A 305 3.62 7.01 -6.44
C TYR A 305 4.84 6.11 -6.59
N GLN A 306 4.71 4.94 -7.22
CA GLN A 306 5.88 4.12 -7.51
C GLN A 306 6.76 4.78 -8.58
N TRP A 307 6.17 5.41 -9.59
CA TRP A 307 6.93 6.19 -10.57
C TRP A 307 7.62 7.39 -9.93
N LEU A 308 6.91 8.09 -9.04
CA LEU A 308 7.49 9.19 -8.28
C LEU A 308 8.68 8.71 -7.45
N GLU A 309 8.55 7.57 -6.78
CA GLU A 309 9.62 6.96 -5.99
C GLU A 309 10.85 6.62 -6.82
N GLN A 310 10.64 5.98 -7.98
CA GLN A 310 11.74 5.66 -8.89
C GLN A 310 12.41 6.89 -9.48
N ALA A 311 11.64 7.96 -9.74
CA ALA A 311 12.19 9.22 -10.21
C ALA A 311 13.17 9.82 -9.19
N TYR A 312 12.79 9.86 -7.92
CA TYR A 312 13.67 10.34 -6.85
C TYR A 312 14.86 9.40 -6.60
N ALA A 313 14.67 8.08 -6.70
CA ALA A 313 15.76 7.11 -6.61
C ALA A 313 16.82 7.30 -7.72
N ALA A 314 16.36 7.63 -8.93
CA ALA A 314 17.20 7.85 -10.11
C ALA A 314 18.02 9.16 -10.04
N LYS A 315 17.66 10.12 -9.18
CA LYS A 315 18.34 11.42 -9.02
C LYS A 315 18.53 12.15 -10.36
N ASN A 316 19.76 12.51 -10.72
CA ASN A 316 20.11 13.20 -11.96
C ASN A 316 20.39 12.23 -13.12
N ASN A 317 20.01 10.95 -13.00
CA ASN A 317 20.05 10.05 -14.14
C ASN A 317 19.04 10.54 -15.20
N ARG A 318 19.40 10.42 -16.48
CA ARG A 318 18.54 10.76 -17.63
C ARG A 318 17.13 10.16 -17.54
N LYS A 319 16.95 9.04 -16.83
CA LYS A 319 15.64 8.40 -16.64
C LYS A 319 14.73 9.05 -15.59
N ALA A 320 15.26 9.87 -14.68
CA ALA A 320 14.45 10.51 -13.64
C ALA A 320 13.34 11.37 -14.24
N ALA A 321 13.65 12.14 -15.29
CA ALA A 321 12.67 12.94 -16.02
C ALA A 321 11.54 12.07 -16.62
N LEU A 322 11.90 10.93 -17.23
CA LEU A 322 10.92 9.98 -17.77
C LEU A 322 9.99 9.45 -16.67
N TYR A 323 10.53 9.09 -15.50
CA TYR A 323 9.71 8.58 -14.39
C TYR A 323 8.81 9.64 -13.78
N PHE A 324 9.28 10.90 -13.62
CA PHE A 324 8.41 12.01 -13.22
C PHE A 324 7.27 12.22 -14.22
N GLN A 325 7.55 12.14 -15.53
CA GLN A 325 6.53 12.24 -16.57
C GLN A 325 5.52 11.09 -16.51
N LYS A 326 5.97 9.85 -16.27
CA LYS A 326 5.07 8.70 -16.05
C LYS A 326 4.17 8.92 -14.84
N ALA A 327 4.71 9.42 -13.73
CA ALA A 327 3.92 9.77 -12.54
C ALA A 327 2.85 10.83 -12.87
N LEU A 328 3.23 11.92 -13.56
CA LEU A 328 2.32 13.00 -13.94
C LEU A 328 1.24 12.58 -14.95
N LYS A 329 1.54 11.62 -15.84
CA LYS A 329 0.54 11.05 -16.75
C LYS A 329 -0.60 10.36 -15.98
N LYS A 330 -0.28 9.75 -14.83
CA LYS A 330 -1.24 9.05 -13.97
C LYS A 330 -1.91 9.99 -12.97
N ALA A 331 -1.16 10.93 -12.41
CA ALA A 331 -1.63 11.89 -11.43
C ALA A 331 -1.07 13.29 -11.75
N PRO A 332 -1.77 14.08 -12.59
CA PRO A 332 -1.33 15.41 -12.99
C PRO A 332 -1.23 16.41 -11.84
N TYR A 333 -1.82 16.10 -10.69
CA TYR A 333 -1.83 16.93 -9.48
C TYR A 333 -0.58 16.76 -8.59
N LEU A 334 0.34 15.84 -8.91
CA LEU A 334 1.54 15.62 -8.11
C LEU A 334 2.57 16.74 -8.29
N HIS A 335 2.43 17.81 -7.49
CA HIS A 335 3.38 18.92 -7.45
C HIS A 335 4.82 18.47 -7.14
N GLN A 336 5.01 17.38 -6.40
CA GLN A 336 6.32 16.74 -6.15
C GLN A 336 7.02 16.35 -7.45
N ALA A 337 6.29 15.81 -8.43
CA ALA A 337 6.87 15.40 -9.72
C ALA A 337 7.29 16.62 -10.56
N TYR A 338 6.48 17.67 -10.61
CA TYR A 338 6.88 18.92 -11.25
C TYR A 338 8.10 19.54 -10.57
N MET A 339 8.22 19.42 -9.25
CA MET A 339 9.40 19.87 -8.52
C MET A 339 10.66 19.09 -8.88
N GLY A 340 10.54 17.77 -9.06
CA GLY A 340 11.62 16.95 -9.58
C GLY A 340 12.07 17.38 -10.98
N LEU A 341 11.12 17.59 -11.89
CA LEU A 341 11.40 18.09 -13.25
C LEU A 341 12.04 19.49 -13.25
N TYR A 342 11.56 20.38 -12.37
CA TYR A 342 12.19 21.69 -12.17
C TYR A 342 13.67 21.57 -11.81
N GLN A 343 14.01 20.69 -10.86
CA GLN A 343 15.41 20.48 -10.46
C GLN A 343 16.27 19.93 -11.60
N ILE A 344 15.72 19.04 -12.42
CA ILE A 344 16.40 18.49 -13.60
C ILE A 344 16.67 19.59 -14.63
N HIS A 345 15.63 20.30 -15.07
CA HIS A 345 15.78 21.39 -16.06
C HIS A 345 16.73 22.49 -15.57
N LEU A 346 16.70 22.81 -14.28
CA LEU A 346 17.64 23.77 -13.69
C LEU A 346 19.09 23.28 -13.78
N ALA A 347 19.34 21.99 -13.51
CA ALA A 347 20.68 21.40 -13.61
C ALA A 347 21.18 21.33 -15.07
N GLU A 348 20.27 21.25 -16.04
CA GLU A 348 20.57 21.26 -17.48
C GLU A 348 20.71 22.67 -18.06
N GLY A 349 20.46 23.72 -17.26
CA GLY A 349 20.49 25.12 -17.71
C GLY A 349 19.25 25.56 -18.51
N GLU A 350 18.19 24.75 -18.50
CA GLU A 350 16.94 24.99 -19.22
C GLU A 350 15.98 25.87 -18.37
N GLU A 351 16.37 27.13 -18.17
CA GLU A 351 15.68 28.03 -17.22
C GLU A 351 14.19 28.26 -17.55
N LEU A 352 13.83 28.33 -18.83
CA LEU A 352 12.44 28.52 -19.26
C LEU A 352 11.58 27.31 -18.86
N GLN A 353 12.05 26.11 -19.12
CA GLN A 353 11.40 24.85 -18.77
C GLN A 353 11.32 24.69 -17.24
N ALA A 354 12.41 25.00 -16.53
CA ALA A 354 12.45 25.00 -15.07
C ALA A 354 11.36 25.91 -14.48
N LYS A 355 11.21 27.13 -15.02
CA LYS A 355 10.16 28.08 -14.61
C LYS A 355 8.74 27.57 -14.91
N GLN A 356 8.53 26.93 -16.06
CA GLN A 356 7.24 26.31 -16.39
C GLN A 356 6.86 25.22 -15.39
N MET A 357 7.81 24.36 -15.01
CA MET A 357 7.56 23.29 -14.03
C MET A 357 7.24 23.85 -12.65
N LEU A 358 7.91 24.92 -12.19
CA LEU A 358 7.55 25.57 -10.93
C LEU A 358 6.15 26.20 -10.94
N ASN A 359 5.74 26.81 -12.06
CA ASN A 359 4.38 27.33 -12.18
C ASN A 359 3.35 26.20 -12.09
N LYS A 360 3.61 25.06 -12.74
CA LYS A 360 2.76 23.87 -12.65
C LYS A 360 2.71 23.30 -11.23
N ALA A 361 3.85 23.23 -10.53
CA ALA A 361 3.87 22.83 -9.13
C ALA A 361 2.98 23.76 -8.28
N LEU A 362 3.09 25.08 -8.47
CA LEU A 362 2.29 26.08 -7.75
C LEU A 362 0.79 25.98 -8.03
N GLU A 363 0.37 25.61 -9.25
CA GLU A 363 -1.04 25.38 -9.61
C GLU A 363 -1.68 24.28 -8.75
N TRP A 364 -0.92 23.23 -8.46
CA TRP A 364 -1.38 22.04 -7.73
C TRP A 364 -1.06 22.06 -6.23
N SER A 365 -0.52 23.17 -5.73
CA SER A 365 -0.16 23.31 -4.32
C SER A 365 -1.19 24.17 -3.60
N TYR A 366 -1.80 23.64 -2.55
CA TYR A 366 -2.85 24.33 -1.80
C TYR A 366 -2.35 24.84 -0.45
N GLU A 367 -1.34 24.19 0.13
CA GLU A 367 -0.75 24.59 1.40
C GLU A 367 0.01 25.92 1.31
N VAL A 368 -0.22 26.79 2.29
CA VAL A 368 0.30 28.16 2.30
C VAL A 368 1.83 28.18 2.26
N GLU A 369 2.49 27.31 3.02
CA GLU A 369 3.95 27.26 3.10
C GLU A 369 4.59 26.69 1.83
N GLU A 370 3.99 25.66 1.23
CA GLU A 370 4.47 25.11 -0.05
C GLU A 370 4.35 26.12 -1.19
N ARG A 371 3.21 26.83 -1.26
CA ARG A 371 3.01 27.92 -2.24
C ARG A 371 4.02 29.05 -2.06
N LYS A 372 4.35 29.43 -0.81
CA LYS A 372 5.40 30.43 -0.53
C LYS A 372 6.76 29.96 -1.04
N MET A 373 7.12 28.70 -0.76
CA MET A 373 8.38 28.11 -1.24
C MET A 373 8.48 28.16 -2.77
N TYR A 374 7.43 27.76 -3.51
CA TYR A 374 7.46 27.80 -4.98
C TYR A 374 7.54 29.21 -5.53
N LYS A 375 6.82 30.17 -4.94
CA LYS A 375 6.93 31.59 -5.32
C LYS A 375 8.35 32.12 -5.12
N TYR A 376 8.99 31.81 -3.98
CA TYR A 376 10.38 32.21 -3.72
C TYR A 376 11.34 31.69 -4.79
N LYS A 377 11.23 30.41 -5.15
CA LYS A 377 12.05 29.80 -6.23
C LYS A 377 11.81 30.45 -7.59
N LEU A 378 10.56 30.82 -7.91
CA LEU A 378 10.24 31.55 -9.14
C LEU A 378 10.86 32.95 -9.18
N TYR A 379 11.01 33.62 -8.03
CA TYR A 379 11.67 34.92 -7.96
C TYR A 379 13.18 34.83 -8.17
N SER A 380 13.82 33.70 -7.82
CA SER A 380 15.26 33.51 -7.99
C SER A 380 15.70 33.11 -9.41
N LEU A 381 14.76 32.74 -10.29
CA LEU A 381 15.00 32.45 -11.72
C LEU A 381 14.73 33.70 -12.58
N ARG A 382 15.24 34.85 -12.15
CA ARG A 382 15.00 36.16 -12.77
C ARG A 382 16.29 36.80 -13.23
#